data_AF-A0A2A5PI19-F1
#
_entry.id   AF-A0A2A5PI19-F1
#
_cell.length_a   1.000
_cell.length_b   1.000
_cell.length_c   1.000
_cell.angle_alpha   90.00
_cell.angle_beta   90.00
_cell.angle_gamma   90.00
#
_symmetry.space_group_name_H-M   'P 1'
#
loop_
_entity.id
_entity.type
_entity.pdbx_description
1 polymer ?
#
loop_
_entity_poly.entity_id
_entity_poly.type
_entity_poly.pdbx_seq_one_letter_code
_entity_poly.pdbx_strand_id
1 'polypeptide(L)'
;MSTEVLAASATDVQQASASAPAQSATAEKVNLLGMSRPQMEKFFEDLGEKKFRAGQVMKWIHQFFVTDFTEMTNISGKLREKLEKICEIKAPEVVHKNYSKDGTRKWVFRVGDGEGSLVETVLIPAEDKTGSRKTLCISSQVGCALDCSFCSTGKQGFQRDLTQAEIIGQLWMANYSYMEDVPVIERERSVTNVVMMGMGEPLLNYDAVLNAMRIMLDDFAYGMSKRRVTLSTSGVVPKIDQLAQDIDVALAISLHATNNELRDELVPINKKYPLEQLIAACQRYIGKDGNESARKHVTIEYVMLDGVNDHPEHAQQMIKLLKNLPSKINLIPFNPFPHAPYGRSSRNRIISFQKTLSDAGFVCTIRQTRGDDIDAACGQLVGQVADRTRRAEQWKKKVAAQNEIIRSQG
;
A
#
# COMPACT_ATOMS: atom_id res chain seq x y z
N MET A 1 -88.21 -19.61 -19.51
CA MET A 1 -87.63 -20.96 -19.55
C MET A 1 -86.34 -20.87 -20.35
N SER A 2 -85.23 -21.25 -19.73
CA SER A 2 -84.06 -21.89 -20.36
C SER A 2 -83.22 -21.02 -21.32
N THR A 3 -82.09 -20.46 -20.88
CA THR A 3 -80.71 -21.06 -20.88
C THR A 3 -80.14 -21.24 -22.29
N GLU A 4 -78.87 -21.00 -22.64
CA GLU A 4 -77.63 -20.45 -22.07
C GLU A 4 -76.64 -20.41 -23.28
N VAL A 5 -75.90 -19.31 -23.53
CA VAL A 5 -74.47 -19.05 -23.21
C VAL A 5 -73.44 -19.55 -24.26
N LEU A 6 -72.58 -18.60 -24.68
CA LEU A 6 -71.09 -18.64 -24.81
C LEU A 6 -70.68 -17.66 -25.94
N ALA A 7 -70.29 -16.40 -25.68
CA ALA A 7 -69.06 -15.88 -25.05
C ALA A 7 -67.82 -15.87 -25.98
N ALA A 8 -67.44 -14.67 -26.45
CA ALA A 8 -66.06 -14.18 -26.62
C ALA A 8 -66.11 -12.68 -26.99
N SER A 9 -65.81 -11.79 -26.04
CA SER A 9 -65.73 -10.34 -26.25
C SER A 9 -64.29 -9.85 -26.16
N ALA A 10 -63.93 -8.98 -27.09
CA ALA A 10 -62.64 -8.32 -27.23
C ALA A 10 -62.27 -7.45 -26.01
N THR A 11 -60.99 -7.48 -25.64
CA THR A 11 -60.39 -6.60 -24.63
C THR A 11 -59.90 -5.30 -25.26
N ASP A 12 -60.37 -4.19 -24.69
CA ASP A 12 -60.00 -2.81 -24.97
C ASP A 12 -58.55 -2.47 -24.60
N VAL A 13 -58.00 -1.53 -25.36
CA VAL A 13 -56.66 -0.95 -25.23
C VAL A 13 -56.70 0.16 -24.16
N GLN A 14 -55.93 0.01 -23.07
CA GLN A 14 -55.64 1.09 -22.13
C GLN A 14 -54.19 1.57 -22.30
N GLN A 15 -54.04 2.82 -22.75
CA GLN A 15 -52.78 3.57 -22.78
C GLN A 15 -52.34 3.90 -21.35
N ALA A 16 -51.24 3.29 -20.89
CA ALA A 16 -50.52 3.71 -19.71
C ALA A 16 -49.39 4.67 -20.12
N SER A 17 -49.45 5.90 -19.61
CA SER A 17 -48.40 6.92 -19.72
C SER A 17 -47.17 6.49 -18.93
N ALA A 18 -46.09 6.14 -19.62
CA ALA A 18 -44.80 5.87 -19.00
C ALA A 18 -44.10 7.20 -18.62
N SER A 19 -44.11 7.54 -17.34
CA SER A 19 -43.21 8.54 -16.77
C SER A 19 -41.79 7.98 -16.75
N ALA A 20 -40.88 8.61 -17.49
CA ALA A 20 -39.46 8.30 -17.44
C ALA A 20 -38.91 8.59 -16.03
N PRO A 21 -38.14 7.67 -15.41
CA PRO A 21 -37.47 7.98 -14.16
C PRO A 21 -36.35 8.99 -14.44
N ALA A 22 -36.50 10.18 -13.87
CA ALA A 22 -35.43 11.18 -13.83
C ALA A 22 -34.26 10.62 -13.02
N GLN A 23 -33.25 10.09 -13.71
CA GLN A 23 -31.95 9.87 -13.11
C GLN A 23 -31.35 11.26 -12.83
N SER A 24 -31.44 11.72 -11.58
CA SER A 24 -30.63 12.84 -11.15
C SER A 24 -29.17 12.39 -11.15
N ALA A 25 -28.44 12.69 -12.21
CA ALA A 25 -26.99 12.64 -12.19
C ALA A 25 -26.51 13.72 -11.21
N THR A 26 -26.36 13.36 -9.93
CA THR A 26 -25.64 14.20 -8.97
C THR A 26 -24.22 14.34 -9.50
N ALA A 27 -23.79 15.57 -9.79
CA ALA A 27 -22.42 15.86 -10.18
C ALA A 27 -21.44 15.23 -9.18
N GLU A 28 -20.46 14.48 -9.68
CA GLU A 28 -19.49 13.77 -8.85
C GLU A 28 -18.66 14.80 -8.05
N LYS A 29 -18.70 14.69 -6.72
CA LYS A 29 -17.98 15.61 -5.84
C LYS A 29 -16.48 15.35 -5.91
N VAL A 30 -15.70 16.41 -5.77
CA VAL A 30 -14.24 16.34 -5.74
C VAL A 30 -13.78 15.92 -4.35
N ASN A 31 -13.14 14.75 -4.22
CA ASN A 31 -12.60 14.27 -2.95
C ASN A 31 -11.26 14.96 -2.62
N LEU A 32 -11.25 15.79 -1.58
CA LEU A 32 -10.08 16.58 -1.17
C LEU A 32 -9.05 15.78 -0.38
N LEU A 33 -9.40 14.61 0.15
CA LEU A 33 -8.54 13.81 1.03
C LEU A 33 -7.18 13.47 0.38
N GLY A 34 -7.20 13.23 -0.94
CA GLY A 34 -6.03 12.82 -1.71
C GLY A 34 -5.23 13.96 -2.34
N MET A 35 -5.64 15.21 -2.21
CA MET A 35 -4.97 16.32 -2.89
C MET A 35 -3.69 16.73 -2.17
N SER A 36 -2.55 16.62 -2.84
CA SER A 36 -1.31 17.23 -2.37
C SER A 36 -1.45 18.75 -2.31
N ARG A 37 -0.59 19.41 -1.52
CA ARG A 37 -0.64 20.86 -1.37
C ARG A 37 -0.63 21.63 -2.71
N PRO A 38 0.25 21.33 -3.68
CA PRO A 38 0.20 22.00 -5.00
C PRO A 38 -1.13 21.78 -5.75
N GLN A 39 -1.72 20.58 -5.68
CA GLN A 39 -3.01 20.29 -6.29
C GLN A 39 -4.14 21.07 -5.59
N MET A 40 -4.12 21.12 -4.26
CA MET A 40 -5.12 21.85 -3.48
C MET A 40 -4.99 23.37 -3.65
N GLU A 41 -3.77 23.90 -3.74
CA GLU A 41 -3.53 25.32 -4.07
C GLU A 41 -4.11 25.67 -5.43
N LYS A 42 -3.84 24.84 -6.46
CA LYS A 42 -4.41 25.04 -7.80
C LYS A 42 -5.93 24.96 -7.79
N PHE A 43 -6.49 24.00 -7.05
CA PHE A 43 -7.93 23.84 -6.89
C PHE A 43 -8.58 25.11 -6.30
N PHE A 44 -8.02 25.69 -5.23
CA PHE A 44 -8.54 26.93 -4.66
C PHE A 44 -8.39 28.13 -5.60
N GLU A 45 -7.29 28.23 -6.35
CA GLU A 45 -7.14 29.28 -7.37
C GLU A 45 -8.22 29.20 -8.45
N ASP A 46 -8.53 27.99 -8.93
CA ASP A 46 -9.58 27.77 -9.94
C ASP A 46 -10.99 28.09 -9.41
N LEU A 47 -11.18 28.04 -8.09
CA LEU A 47 -12.40 28.49 -7.43
C LEU A 47 -12.46 30.00 -7.19
N GLY A 48 -11.41 30.76 -7.55
CA GLY A 48 -11.27 32.19 -7.29
C GLY A 48 -10.84 32.54 -5.86
N GLU A 49 -10.35 31.56 -5.11
CA GLU A 49 -9.87 31.72 -3.73
C GLU A 49 -8.34 31.88 -3.67
N LYS A 50 -7.85 32.37 -2.53
CA LYS A 50 -6.40 32.55 -2.31
C LYS A 50 -5.72 31.22 -1.96
N LYS A 51 -4.49 31.00 -2.45
CA LYS A 51 -3.68 29.79 -2.20
C LYS A 51 -3.61 29.35 -0.73
N PHE A 52 -3.55 30.29 0.22
CA PHE A 52 -3.42 29.95 1.65
C PHE A 52 -4.62 29.14 2.20
N ARG A 53 -5.78 29.15 1.51
CA ARG A 53 -6.92 28.30 1.87
C ARG A 53 -6.59 26.81 1.82
N ALA A 54 -5.70 26.39 0.91
CA ALA A 54 -5.24 25.01 0.83
C ALA A 54 -4.64 24.54 2.16
N GLY A 55 -3.68 25.30 2.71
CA GLY A 55 -3.06 24.94 3.99
C GLY A 55 -4.04 24.91 5.16
N GLN A 56 -5.08 25.76 5.16
CA GLN A 56 -6.12 25.73 6.20
C GLN A 56 -6.96 24.45 6.10
N VAL A 57 -7.43 24.10 4.91
CA VAL A 57 -8.24 22.90 4.68
C VAL A 57 -7.43 21.62 4.92
N MET A 58 -6.16 21.57 4.47
CA MET A 58 -5.29 20.43 4.75
C MET A 58 -5.12 20.18 6.25
N LYS A 59 -4.98 21.24 7.07
CA LYS A 59 -4.89 21.10 8.54
C LYS A 59 -6.17 20.49 9.11
N TRP A 60 -7.34 20.95 8.69
CA TRP A 60 -8.61 20.35 9.10
C TRP A 60 -8.71 18.88 8.74
N ILE A 61 -8.35 18.52 7.52
CA ILE A 61 -8.43 17.14 7.04
C ILE A 61 -7.44 16.23 7.78
N HIS A 62 -6.16 16.62 7.85
CA HIS A 62 -5.06 15.70 8.20
C HIS A 62 -4.47 15.88 9.60
N GLN A 63 -4.68 17.03 10.25
CA GLN A 63 -4.26 17.27 11.64
C GLN A 63 -5.43 17.10 12.60
N PHE A 64 -6.59 17.63 12.24
CA PHE A 64 -7.79 17.60 13.07
C PHE A 64 -8.75 16.45 12.72
N PHE A 65 -8.50 15.72 11.62
CA PHE A 65 -9.32 14.60 11.16
C PHE A 65 -10.81 14.98 11.00
N VAL A 66 -11.05 16.18 10.50
CA VAL A 66 -12.40 16.72 10.24
C VAL A 66 -12.77 16.46 8.78
N THR A 67 -13.93 15.84 8.58
CA THR A 67 -14.51 15.58 7.26
C THR A 67 -15.69 16.49 6.94
N ASP A 68 -16.29 17.12 7.95
CA ASP A 68 -17.36 18.09 7.80
C ASP A 68 -16.80 19.51 7.60
N PHE A 69 -17.13 20.13 6.48
CA PHE A 69 -16.73 21.51 6.19
C PHE A 69 -17.32 22.51 7.19
N THR A 70 -18.48 22.22 7.80
CA THR A 70 -19.12 23.13 8.75
C THR A 70 -18.28 23.33 10.03
N GLU A 71 -17.46 22.36 10.41
CA GLU A 71 -16.59 22.44 11.59
C GLU A 71 -15.35 23.32 11.36
N MET A 72 -15.06 23.72 10.11
CA MET A 72 -13.86 24.49 9.75
C MET A 72 -14.01 25.98 10.09
N THR A 73 -13.92 26.33 11.37
CA THR A 73 -14.26 27.66 11.92
C THR A 73 -13.44 28.83 11.37
N ASN A 74 -12.24 28.58 10.84
CA ASN A 74 -11.38 29.61 10.22
C ASN A 74 -11.62 29.79 8.70
N ILE A 75 -12.67 29.15 8.17
CA ILE A 75 -13.14 29.25 6.78
C ILE A 75 -14.47 30.01 6.76
N SER A 76 -14.61 30.97 5.84
CA SER A 76 -15.83 31.77 5.73
C SER A 76 -17.05 30.89 5.45
N GLY A 77 -18.23 31.26 5.96
CA GLY A 77 -19.46 30.49 5.75
C GLY A 77 -19.76 30.26 4.26
N LYS A 78 -19.62 31.32 3.45
CA LYS A 78 -19.78 31.24 1.99
C LYS A 78 -18.86 30.21 1.32
N LEU A 79 -17.61 30.09 1.77
CA LEU A 79 -16.68 29.12 1.21
C LEU A 79 -17.00 27.69 1.70
N ARG A 80 -17.38 27.52 2.98
CA ARG A 80 -17.82 26.23 3.52
C ARG A 80 -19.02 25.68 2.72
N GLU A 81 -20.05 26.51 2.50
CA GLU A 81 -21.23 26.13 1.70
C GLU A 81 -20.87 25.78 0.24
N LYS A 82 -19.88 26.47 -0.35
CA LYS A 82 -19.41 26.17 -1.70
C LYS A 82 -18.69 24.81 -1.75
N LEU A 83 -17.80 24.56 -0.79
CA LEU A 83 -17.08 23.29 -0.69
C LEU A 83 -18.03 22.12 -0.43
N GLU A 84 -19.02 22.28 0.44
CA GLU A 84 -20.01 21.23 0.72
C GLU A 84 -20.79 20.79 -0.53
N LYS A 85 -21.05 21.73 -1.46
CA LYS A 85 -21.76 21.45 -2.72
C LYS A 85 -20.91 20.69 -3.73
N ILE A 86 -19.61 21.00 -3.84
CA ILE A 86 -18.75 20.52 -4.95
C ILE A 86 -17.66 19.55 -4.51
N CYS A 87 -17.41 19.44 -3.20
CA CYS A 87 -16.34 18.63 -2.63
C CYS A 87 -16.86 17.66 -1.58
N GLU A 88 -16.04 16.65 -1.30
CA GLU A 88 -16.17 15.78 -0.15
C GLU A 88 -14.79 15.49 0.46
N ILE A 89 -14.78 14.95 1.67
CA ILE A 89 -13.58 14.40 2.33
C ILE A 89 -13.94 12.98 2.75
N LYS A 90 -13.56 12.01 1.92
CA LYS A 90 -13.99 10.62 2.08
C LYS A 90 -12.80 9.67 2.04
N ALA A 91 -12.55 9.00 3.17
CA ALA A 91 -11.61 7.88 3.24
C ALA A 91 -12.25 6.60 2.68
N PRO A 92 -11.45 5.61 2.25
CA PRO A 92 -11.97 4.31 1.85
C PRO A 92 -12.80 3.67 2.96
N GLU A 93 -13.86 2.98 2.57
CA GLU A 93 -14.74 2.27 3.51
C GLU A 93 -13.96 1.15 4.19
N VAL A 94 -14.06 1.06 5.51
CA VAL A 94 -13.48 -0.03 6.27
C VAL A 94 -14.50 -1.17 6.35
N VAL A 95 -14.22 -2.28 5.67
CA VAL A 95 -15.05 -3.48 5.69
C VAL A 95 -14.75 -4.34 6.92
N HIS A 96 -13.50 -4.33 7.38
CA HIS A 96 -13.08 -5.12 8.53
C HIS A 96 -12.00 -4.41 9.36
N LYS A 97 -12.07 -4.53 10.69
CA LYS A 97 -11.09 -4.02 11.66
C LYS A 97 -10.71 -5.14 12.63
N ASN A 98 -9.42 -5.44 12.76
CA ASN A 98 -8.89 -6.41 13.74
C ASN A 98 -7.78 -5.78 14.58
N TYR A 99 -7.89 -5.87 15.90
CA TYR A 99 -6.88 -5.38 16.84
C TYR A 99 -6.29 -6.55 17.62
N SER A 100 -4.99 -6.81 17.42
CA SER A 100 -4.25 -7.83 18.16
C SER A 100 -3.93 -7.36 19.58
N LYS A 101 -3.67 -8.33 20.47
CA LYS A 101 -3.23 -8.10 21.85
C LYS A 101 -1.88 -7.41 21.94
N ASP A 102 -1.03 -7.55 20.93
CA ASP A 102 0.28 -6.88 20.88
C ASP A 102 0.18 -5.40 20.44
N GLY A 103 -1.04 -4.91 20.20
CA GLY A 103 -1.35 -3.57 19.75
C GLY A 103 -1.35 -3.40 18.23
N THR A 104 -0.97 -4.44 17.46
CA THR A 104 -1.07 -4.42 16.00
C THR A 104 -2.52 -4.23 15.58
N ARG A 105 -2.77 -3.32 14.64
CA ARG A 105 -4.10 -3.05 14.09
C ARG A 105 -4.09 -3.37 12.59
N LYS A 106 -5.11 -4.07 12.12
CA LYS A 106 -5.31 -4.40 10.71
C LYS A 106 -6.66 -3.88 10.24
N TRP A 107 -6.66 -3.28 9.06
CA TRP A 107 -7.86 -2.83 8.37
C TRP A 107 -7.93 -3.49 7.00
N VAL A 108 -9.16 -3.80 6.60
CA VAL A 108 -9.50 -4.18 5.21
C VAL A 108 -10.37 -3.08 4.64
N PHE A 109 -9.88 -2.43 3.59
CA PHE A 109 -10.56 -1.31 2.94
C PHE A 109 -11.20 -1.75 1.64
N ARG A 110 -12.45 -1.35 1.41
CA ARG A 110 -13.06 -1.37 0.09
C ARG A 110 -12.62 -0.15 -0.68
N VAL A 111 -12.15 -0.39 -1.90
CA VAL A 111 -11.58 0.63 -2.76
C VAL A 111 -12.23 0.57 -4.14
N GLY A 112 -12.64 1.72 -4.68
CA GLY A 112 -13.29 1.86 -5.99
C GLY A 112 -14.69 1.23 -6.04
N ASP A 113 -15.21 1.10 -7.25
CA ASP A 113 -16.59 0.65 -7.46
C ASP A 113 -16.66 -0.88 -7.62
N GLY A 114 -16.95 -1.57 -6.53
CA GLY A 114 -17.24 -3.01 -6.55
C GLY A 114 -16.94 -3.75 -5.25
N GLU A 115 -17.63 -4.88 -5.05
CA GLU A 115 -17.47 -5.68 -3.83
C GLU A 115 -16.11 -6.39 -3.72
N GLY A 116 -15.44 -6.63 -4.86
CA GLY A 116 -14.23 -7.47 -4.97
C GLY A 116 -12.89 -6.73 -5.03
N SER A 117 -12.83 -5.48 -4.58
CA SER A 117 -11.59 -4.70 -4.51
C SER A 117 -11.28 -4.32 -3.06
N LEU A 118 -10.60 -5.23 -2.37
CA LEU A 118 -10.19 -5.04 -0.98
C LEU A 118 -8.68 -4.95 -0.87
N VAL A 119 -8.19 -3.98 -0.11
CA VAL A 119 -6.78 -3.84 0.25
C VAL A 119 -6.59 -3.84 1.76
N GLU A 120 -5.45 -4.33 2.21
CA GLU A 120 -5.13 -4.39 3.63
C GLU A 120 -4.14 -3.31 4.05
N THR A 121 -4.24 -2.87 5.30
CA THR A 121 -3.30 -1.95 5.95
C THR A 121 -3.02 -2.45 7.35
N VAL A 122 -1.77 -2.37 7.78
CA VAL A 122 -1.34 -2.86 9.10
C VAL A 122 -0.56 -1.79 9.85
N LEU A 123 -1.01 -1.43 11.05
CA LEU A 123 -0.25 -0.60 11.98
C LEU A 123 0.44 -1.48 13.02
N ILE A 124 1.76 -1.31 13.14
CA ILE A 124 2.61 -2.10 14.03
C ILE A 124 3.20 -1.15 15.08
N PRO A 125 2.73 -1.20 16.35
CA PRO A 125 3.42 -0.54 17.44
C PRO A 125 4.68 -1.31 17.83
N ALA A 126 5.72 -0.58 18.19
CA ALA A 126 6.97 -1.11 18.71
C ALA A 126 7.57 -0.12 19.70
N GLU A 127 8.31 -0.62 20.67
CA GLU A 127 9.22 0.19 21.47
C GLU A 127 10.63 -0.07 20.97
N ASP A 128 11.39 0.99 20.76
CA ASP A 128 12.82 0.90 20.47
C ASP A 128 13.61 1.91 21.30
N LYS A 129 14.93 1.95 21.09
CA LYS A 129 15.84 2.83 21.83
C LYS A 129 15.52 4.32 21.67
N THR A 130 14.70 4.70 20.69
CA THR A 130 14.29 6.07 20.39
C THR A 130 12.88 6.40 20.91
N GLY A 131 12.21 5.46 21.57
CA GLY A 131 10.88 5.62 22.17
C GLY A 131 9.82 4.74 21.53
N SER A 132 8.55 5.11 21.73
CA SER A 132 7.41 4.44 21.11
C SER A 132 7.34 4.78 19.62
N ARG A 133 7.24 3.76 18.78
CA ARG A 133 7.13 3.85 17.33
C ARG A 133 5.85 3.17 16.88
N LYS A 134 5.09 3.80 15.99
CA LYS A 134 3.94 3.19 15.31
C LYS A 134 4.16 3.24 13.81
N THR A 135 4.43 2.08 13.21
CA THR A 135 4.74 1.94 11.78
C THR A 135 3.53 1.44 11.02
N LEU A 136 3.04 2.23 10.07
CA LEU A 136 1.91 1.87 9.22
C LEU A 136 2.40 1.33 7.87
N CYS A 137 1.98 0.11 7.55
CA CYS A 137 2.17 -0.55 6.29
C CYS A 137 0.99 -0.27 5.36
N ILE A 138 1.22 0.47 4.27
CA ILE A 138 0.20 0.97 3.35
C ILE A 138 0.27 0.22 2.01
N SER A 139 -0.89 -0.10 1.46
CA SER A 139 -1.06 -0.67 0.12
C SER A 139 -1.11 0.41 -0.96
N SER A 140 -0.61 0.10 -2.16
CA SER A 140 -0.54 0.99 -3.32
C SER A 140 -1.34 0.50 -4.53
N GLN A 141 -1.69 -0.78 -4.58
CA GLN A 141 -2.48 -1.39 -5.66
C GLN A 141 -3.47 -2.42 -5.10
N VAL A 142 -4.50 -2.74 -5.87
CA VAL A 142 -5.37 -3.91 -5.62
C VAL A 142 -4.72 -5.12 -6.29
N GLY A 143 -4.12 -5.98 -5.47
CA GLY A 143 -3.21 -7.02 -5.93
C GLY A 143 -1.82 -6.46 -6.23
N CYS A 144 -1.02 -7.18 -7.03
CA CYS A 144 0.29 -6.71 -7.46
C CYS A 144 0.59 -7.21 -8.88
N ALA A 145 1.01 -6.30 -9.77
CA ALA A 145 1.41 -6.67 -11.13
C ALA A 145 2.67 -7.55 -11.15
N LEU A 146 3.47 -7.51 -10.09
CA LEU A 146 4.67 -8.32 -9.96
C LEU A 146 4.32 -9.71 -9.41
N ASP A 147 4.77 -10.77 -10.09
CA ASP A 147 4.54 -12.18 -9.72
C ASP A 147 5.70 -12.73 -8.88
N CYS A 148 6.03 -12.05 -7.78
CA CYS A 148 7.04 -12.56 -6.85
C CYS A 148 6.56 -13.90 -6.27
N SER A 149 7.37 -14.94 -6.43
CA SER A 149 6.93 -16.33 -6.18
C SER A 149 6.58 -16.61 -4.72
N PHE A 150 7.21 -15.87 -3.80
CA PHE A 150 7.04 -15.97 -2.34
C PHE A 150 6.01 -14.98 -1.77
N CYS A 151 5.25 -14.26 -2.59
CA CYS A 151 4.31 -13.23 -2.15
C CYS A 151 2.85 -13.66 -2.39
N SER A 152 2.02 -13.69 -1.34
CA SER A 152 0.58 -14.01 -1.45
C SER A 152 -0.15 -13.03 -2.39
N THR A 153 0.13 -11.73 -2.28
CA THR A 153 -0.46 -10.70 -3.14
C THR A 153 -0.13 -10.91 -4.62
N GLY A 154 1.09 -11.35 -4.94
CA GLY A 154 1.49 -11.64 -6.32
C GLY A 154 0.68 -12.79 -6.95
N LYS A 155 0.24 -13.76 -6.14
CA LYS A 155 -0.55 -14.91 -6.59
C LYS A 155 -2.02 -14.60 -6.85
N GLN A 156 -2.55 -13.55 -6.25
CA GLN A 156 -3.92 -13.09 -6.50
C GLN A 156 -4.07 -12.29 -7.78
N GLY A 157 -2.95 -11.93 -8.41
CA GLY A 157 -2.97 -11.17 -9.64
C GLY A 157 -3.01 -9.67 -9.42
N PHE A 158 -3.50 -8.96 -10.42
CA PHE A 158 -3.59 -7.50 -10.41
C PHE A 158 -4.95 -7.07 -10.95
N GLN A 159 -5.54 -6.06 -10.32
CA GLN A 159 -6.79 -5.48 -10.77
C GLN A 159 -6.61 -4.02 -11.23
N ARG A 160 -6.14 -3.14 -10.34
CA ARG A 160 -5.93 -1.72 -10.61
C ARG A 160 -5.00 -1.05 -9.60
N ASP A 161 -4.54 0.14 -9.97
CA ASP A 161 -3.86 1.06 -9.07
C ASP A 161 -4.84 1.73 -8.10
N LEU A 162 -4.36 2.07 -6.89
CA LEU A 162 -5.10 2.88 -5.95
C LEU A 162 -5.00 4.37 -6.29
N THR A 163 -6.07 5.12 -6.05
CA THR A 163 -6.05 6.59 -6.15
C THR A 163 -5.26 7.21 -4.99
N GLN A 164 -4.92 8.48 -5.11
CA GLN A 164 -4.23 9.24 -4.05
C GLN A 164 -5.02 9.22 -2.74
N ALA A 165 -6.34 9.42 -2.83
CA ALA A 165 -7.25 9.39 -1.68
C ALA A 165 -7.31 8.00 -1.03
N GLU A 166 -7.25 6.93 -1.82
CA GLU A 166 -7.22 5.55 -1.32
C GLU A 166 -5.90 5.21 -0.60
N ILE A 167 -4.77 5.75 -1.06
CA ILE A 167 -3.48 5.54 -0.40
C ILE A 167 -3.41 6.33 0.91
N ILE A 168 -3.64 7.64 0.86
CA ILE A 168 -3.51 8.49 2.05
C ILE A 168 -4.64 8.26 3.07
N GLY A 169 -5.81 7.81 2.60
CA GLY A 169 -6.94 7.43 3.46
C GLY A 169 -6.63 6.29 4.41
N GLN A 170 -5.69 5.38 4.05
CA GLN A 170 -5.20 4.35 4.96
C GLN A 170 -4.47 4.96 6.17
N LEU A 171 -3.63 5.99 5.94
CA LEU A 171 -2.96 6.74 7.02
C LEU A 171 -3.94 7.59 7.84
N TRP A 172 -4.91 8.20 7.16
CA TRP A 172 -5.96 8.97 7.80
C TRP A 172 -6.74 8.10 8.79
N MET A 173 -7.23 6.94 8.33
CA MET A 173 -7.99 6.00 9.16
C MET A 173 -7.16 5.43 10.32
N ALA A 174 -5.89 5.09 10.07
CA ALA A 174 -5.02 4.56 11.12
C ALA A 174 -4.84 5.57 12.28
N ASN A 175 -4.63 6.85 11.97
CA ASN A 175 -4.58 7.89 13.01
C ASN A 175 -5.95 8.10 13.65
N TYR A 176 -7.00 8.25 12.85
CA TYR A 176 -8.37 8.50 13.33
C TYR A 176 -8.88 7.39 14.25
N SER A 177 -8.42 6.14 14.07
CA SER A 177 -8.78 5.00 14.96
C SER A 177 -8.35 5.15 16.43
N TYR A 178 -7.52 6.14 16.77
CA TYR A 178 -7.19 6.51 18.15
C TYR A 178 -7.98 7.73 18.66
N MET A 179 -8.85 8.29 17.82
CA MET A 179 -9.47 9.60 17.99
C MET A 179 -10.98 9.59 17.73
N GLU A 180 -11.59 8.42 17.52
CA GLU A 180 -13.03 8.28 17.21
C GLU A 180 -13.89 9.02 18.26
N ASP A 181 -13.53 8.90 19.55
CA ASP A 181 -14.24 9.53 20.68
C ASP A 181 -13.48 10.72 21.31
N VAL A 182 -12.51 11.30 20.59
CA VAL A 182 -11.68 12.40 21.09
C VAL A 182 -12.16 13.74 20.52
N PRO A 183 -12.39 14.77 21.36
CA PRO A 183 -12.74 16.11 20.91
C PRO A 183 -11.71 16.66 19.92
N VAL A 184 -12.16 17.36 18.87
CA VAL A 184 -11.31 17.81 17.75
C VAL A 184 -10.04 18.56 18.21
N ILE A 185 -10.15 19.35 19.26
CA ILE A 185 -9.04 20.15 19.81
C ILE A 185 -7.98 19.33 20.55
N GLU A 186 -8.31 18.10 20.99
CA GLU A 186 -7.44 17.18 21.73
C GLU A 186 -6.86 16.09 20.82
N ARG A 187 -7.22 16.08 19.54
CA ARG A 187 -6.78 15.08 18.57
C ARG A 187 -5.29 15.24 18.26
N GLU A 188 -4.55 14.14 18.36
CA GLU A 188 -3.11 14.11 18.10
C GLU A 188 -2.72 12.96 17.18
N ARG A 189 -1.85 13.25 16.20
CA ARG A 189 -1.30 12.26 15.27
C ARG A 189 -0.51 11.20 16.05
N SER A 190 -0.82 9.94 15.78
CA SER A 190 -0.25 8.79 16.51
C SER A 190 0.75 7.98 15.69
N VAL A 191 0.60 7.96 14.35
CA VAL A 191 1.48 7.21 13.45
C VAL A 191 2.80 7.95 13.27
N THR A 192 3.92 7.27 13.53
CA THR A 192 5.25 7.89 13.48
C THR A 192 6.04 7.53 12.23
N ASN A 193 5.72 6.39 11.60
CA ASN A 193 6.42 5.87 10.42
C ASN A 193 5.42 5.29 9.43
N VAL A 194 5.71 5.44 8.13
CA VAL A 194 4.95 4.82 7.05
C VAL A 194 5.91 4.03 6.18
N VAL A 195 5.49 2.82 5.79
CA VAL A 195 6.20 1.98 4.83
C VAL A 195 5.24 1.58 3.71
N MET A 196 5.66 1.78 2.46
CA MET A 196 4.95 1.31 1.27
C MET A 196 5.31 -0.15 1.00
N MET A 197 4.90 -1.03 1.92
CA MET A 197 5.18 -2.48 1.90
C MET A 197 3.90 -3.32 2.01
N GLY A 198 2.74 -2.71 1.78
CA GLY A 198 1.46 -3.41 1.70
C GLY A 198 1.30 -4.13 0.36
N MET A 199 0.08 -4.12 -0.17
CA MET A 199 -0.22 -4.71 -1.48
C MET A 199 0.24 -3.79 -2.61
N GLY A 200 0.89 -4.37 -3.64
CA GLY A 200 1.29 -3.66 -4.86
C GLY A 200 2.76 -3.24 -4.94
N GLU A 201 3.19 -2.88 -6.15
CA GLU A 201 4.50 -2.26 -6.42
C GLU A 201 4.33 -0.73 -6.52
N PRO A 202 4.80 0.05 -5.53
CA PRO A 202 4.55 1.49 -5.47
C PRO A 202 5.06 2.25 -6.69
N LEU A 203 6.18 1.82 -7.30
CA LEU A 203 6.72 2.51 -8.47
C LEU A 203 5.93 2.27 -9.76
N LEU A 204 5.04 1.27 -9.80
CA LEU A 204 4.10 1.10 -10.91
C LEU A 204 2.84 1.96 -10.75
N ASN A 205 2.53 2.42 -9.53
CA ASN A 205 1.50 3.42 -9.24
C ASN A 205 2.13 4.79 -8.87
N TYR A 206 3.03 5.26 -9.73
CA TYR A 206 3.98 6.32 -9.39
C TYR A 206 3.31 7.63 -8.95
N ASP A 207 2.39 8.18 -9.76
CA ASP A 207 1.83 9.52 -9.51
C ASP A 207 0.96 9.54 -8.26
N ALA A 208 0.20 8.48 -7.99
CA ALA A 208 -0.63 8.42 -6.80
C ALA A 208 0.21 8.29 -5.54
N VAL A 209 1.23 7.42 -5.57
CA VAL A 209 2.16 7.20 -4.47
C VAL A 209 2.99 8.46 -4.17
N LEU A 210 3.50 9.13 -5.21
CA LEU A 210 4.28 10.36 -5.06
C LEU A 210 3.48 11.45 -4.33
N ASN A 211 2.24 11.69 -4.76
CA ASN A 211 1.40 12.73 -4.15
C ASN A 211 0.93 12.35 -2.74
N ALA A 212 0.64 11.07 -2.48
CA ALA A 212 0.36 10.61 -1.12
C ALA A 212 1.56 10.82 -0.19
N MET A 213 2.80 10.49 -0.63
CA MET A 213 4.01 10.75 0.16
C MET A 213 4.24 12.25 0.38
N ARG A 214 3.93 13.12 -0.59
CA ARG A 214 3.97 14.57 -0.38
C ARG A 214 3.05 15.01 0.76
N ILE A 215 1.84 14.47 0.85
CA ILE A 215 0.92 14.75 1.96
C ILE A 215 1.49 14.23 3.30
N MET A 216 2.12 13.05 3.31
CA MET A 216 2.77 12.52 4.51
C MET A 216 3.86 13.46 5.05
N LEU A 217 4.63 14.10 4.17
CA LEU A 217 5.73 14.99 4.55
C LEU A 217 5.29 16.43 4.85
N ASP A 218 4.12 16.87 4.37
CA ASP A 218 3.71 18.28 4.44
C ASP A 218 3.36 18.73 5.88
N ASP A 219 3.89 19.89 6.29
CA ASP A 219 3.68 20.49 7.62
C ASP A 219 2.24 20.92 7.89
N PHE A 220 1.43 21.17 6.84
CA PHE A 220 -0.01 21.40 6.95
C PHE A 220 -0.81 20.10 7.06
N ALA A 221 -0.15 18.94 6.94
CA ALA A 221 -0.73 17.63 7.14
C ALA A 221 0.03 16.86 8.23
N TYR A 222 0.72 15.77 7.91
CA TYR A 222 1.32 14.89 8.92
C TYR A 222 2.72 15.34 9.37
N GLY A 223 3.42 16.19 8.60
CA GLY A 223 4.75 16.69 8.94
C GLY A 223 5.77 15.59 9.22
N MET A 224 5.64 14.44 8.55
CA MET A 224 6.51 13.30 8.83
C MET A 224 7.93 13.57 8.33
N SER A 225 8.92 13.13 9.09
CA SER A 225 10.29 13.16 8.61
C SER A 225 10.45 12.27 7.37
N LYS A 226 11.16 12.76 6.35
CA LYS A 226 11.58 11.97 5.19
C LYS A 226 12.29 10.65 5.52
N ARG A 227 12.93 10.56 6.71
CA ARG A 227 13.58 9.33 7.20
C ARG A 227 12.61 8.28 7.74
N ARG A 228 11.34 8.65 7.94
CA ARG A 228 10.29 7.81 8.53
C ARG A 228 9.19 7.43 7.53
N VAL A 229 9.28 7.93 6.29
CA VAL A 229 8.47 7.48 5.16
C VAL A 229 9.38 6.67 4.25
N THR A 230 9.13 5.37 4.12
CA THR A 230 9.95 4.45 3.35
C THR A 230 9.16 3.89 2.16
N LEU A 231 9.66 4.12 0.95
CA LEU A 231 9.16 3.45 -0.25
C LEU A 231 9.93 2.14 -0.44
N SER A 232 9.23 1.01 -0.57
CA SER A 232 9.84 -0.27 -0.94
C SER A 232 9.56 -0.56 -2.41
N THR A 233 10.53 -1.09 -3.15
CA THR A 233 10.36 -1.48 -4.56
C THR A 233 11.10 -2.76 -4.90
N SER A 234 10.53 -3.54 -5.82
CA SER A 234 11.15 -4.71 -6.43
C SER A 234 12.16 -4.36 -7.54
N GLY A 235 12.28 -3.07 -7.89
CA GLY A 235 13.35 -2.57 -8.76
C GLY A 235 12.90 -2.10 -10.14
N VAL A 236 11.88 -1.22 -10.21
CA VAL A 236 11.54 -0.52 -11.46
C VAL A 236 12.55 0.59 -11.73
N VAL A 237 13.71 0.24 -12.30
CA VAL A 237 14.90 1.11 -12.38
C VAL A 237 14.62 2.54 -12.88
N PRO A 238 13.94 2.78 -14.01
CA PRO A 238 13.66 4.14 -14.48
C PRO A 238 12.85 4.98 -13.47
N LYS A 239 12.00 4.33 -12.68
CA LYS A 239 11.18 4.99 -11.66
C LYS A 239 11.94 5.27 -10.37
N ILE A 240 13.01 4.51 -10.07
CA ILE A 240 13.94 4.85 -8.99
C ILE A 240 14.68 6.15 -9.33
N ASP A 241 15.14 6.28 -10.58
CA ASP A 241 15.81 7.49 -11.06
C ASP A 241 14.86 8.69 -11.05
N GLN A 242 13.61 8.50 -11.49
CA GLN A 242 12.58 9.53 -11.42
C GLN A 242 12.26 9.93 -9.96
N LEU A 243 12.13 8.96 -9.05
CA LEU A 243 11.86 9.21 -7.64
C LEU A 243 12.96 10.05 -7.00
N ALA A 244 14.23 9.78 -7.33
CA ALA A 244 15.36 10.56 -6.84
C ALA A 244 15.21 12.06 -7.18
N GLN A 245 14.55 12.36 -8.31
CA GLN A 245 14.27 13.72 -8.77
C GLN A 245 13.09 14.38 -8.07
N ASP A 246 12.01 13.63 -7.87
CA ASP A 246 10.73 14.21 -7.47
C ASP A 246 10.52 14.36 -5.96
N ILE A 247 11.17 13.50 -5.14
CA ILE A 247 10.98 13.51 -3.68
C ILE A 247 12.16 12.88 -2.92
N ASP A 248 12.46 13.38 -1.72
CA ASP A 248 13.45 12.78 -0.81
C ASP A 248 12.75 11.97 0.29
N VAL A 249 12.78 10.64 0.16
CA VAL A 249 12.25 9.66 1.12
C VAL A 249 13.23 8.52 1.34
N ALA A 250 13.06 7.74 2.41
CA ALA A 250 13.83 6.51 2.60
C ALA A 250 13.45 5.47 1.52
N LEU A 251 14.46 4.72 1.03
CA LEU A 251 14.28 3.71 -0.01
C LEU A 251 14.66 2.33 0.53
N ALA A 252 13.76 1.37 0.34
CA ALA A 252 13.99 -0.04 0.56
C ALA A 252 13.91 -0.81 -0.77
N ILE A 253 14.78 -1.81 -0.94
CA ILE A 253 14.87 -2.64 -2.13
C ILE A 253 14.54 -4.08 -1.74
N SER A 254 13.49 -4.60 -2.37
CA SER A 254 13.11 -6.02 -2.33
C SER A 254 14.07 -6.83 -3.20
N LEU A 255 15.24 -7.17 -2.64
CA LEU A 255 16.33 -7.82 -3.34
C LEU A 255 16.09 -9.33 -3.50
N HIS A 256 15.97 -10.02 -2.36
CA HIS A 256 15.57 -11.43 -2.20
C HIS A 256 16.42 -12.52 -2.91
N ALA A 257 17.40 -12.16 -3.73
CA ALA A 257 18.40 -13.07 -4.29
C ALA A 257 19.70 -12.32 -4.63
N THR A 258 20.81 -13.03 -4.64
CA THR A 258 22.17 -12.45 -4.73
C THR A 258 22.85 -12.67 -6.08
N ASN A 259 22.17 -13.34 -7.01
CA ASN A 259 22.56 -13.56 -8.40
C ASN A 259 21.31 -13.44 -9.31
N ASN A 260 21.52 -13.18 -10.59
CA ASN A 260 20.42 -12.90 -11.52
C ASN A 260 19.58 -14.15 -11.79
N GLU A 261 20.19 -15.33 -11.83
CA GLU A 261 19.53 -16.60 -12.12
C GLU A 261 18.43 -16.89 -11.09
N LEU A 262 18.77 -16.83 -9.80
CA LEU A 262 17.79 -17.04 -8.73
C LEU A 262 16.80 -15.87 -8.65
N ARG A 263 17.25 -14.64 -8.91
CA ARG A 263 16.36 -13.48 -8.84
C ARG A 263 15.32 -13.46 -9.96
N ASP A 264 15.67 -13.97 -11.13
CA ASP A 264 14.74 -14.14 -12.27
C ASP A 264 13.58 -15.09 -11.93
N GLU A 265 13.81 -16.05 -11.05
CA GLU A 265 12.77 -16.97 -10.56
C GLU A 265 11.94 -16.34 -9.43
N LEU A 266 12.60 -15.73 -8.44
CA LEU A 266 11.93 -15.24 -7.24
C LEU A 266 11.23 -13.89 -7.47
N VAL A 267 11.83 -13.00 -8.26
CA VAL A 267 11.41 -11.61 -8.49
C VAL A 267 11.50 -11.32 -10.00
N PRO A 268 10.51 -11.75 -10.81
CA PRO A 268 10.62 -11.82 -12.28
C PRO A 268 10.92 -10.50 -13.01
N ILE A 269 10.69 -9.35 -12.37
CA ILE A 269 11.07 -8.04 -12.92
C ILE A 269 12.60 -7.93 -13.13
N ASN A 270 13.40 -8.79 -12.49
CA ASN A 270 14.84 -8.90 -12.70
C ASN A 270 15.23 -9.17 -14.15
N LYS A 271 14.43 -9.95 -14.89
CA LYS A 271 14.65 -10.22 -16.32
C LYS A 271 14.64 -8.95 -17.16
N LYS A 272 13.90 -7.93 -16.71
CA LYS A 272 13.85 -6.61 -17.35
C LYS A 272 14.90 -5.66 -16.78
N TYR A 273 15.11 -5.70 -15.47
CA TYR A 273 16.08 -4.85 -14.76
C TYR A 273 16.98 -5.72 -13.87
N PRO A 274 18.08 -6.26 -14.43
CA PRO A 274 19.02 -7.11 -13.70
C PRO A 274 19.70 -6.39 -12.54
N LEU A 275 20.32 -7.17 -11.65
CA LEU A 275 20.97 -6.70 -10.44
C LEU A 275 21.96 -5.55 -10.68
N GLU A 276 22.75 -5.61 -11.74
CA GLU A 276 23.74 -4.59 -12.09
C GLU A 276 23.06 -3.22 -12.32
N GLN A 277 21.92 -3.22 -13.02
CA GLN A 277 21.15 -2.01 -13.27
C GLN A 277 20.45 -1.51 -11.99
N LEU A 278 19.90 -2.44 -11.20
CA LEU A 278 19.22 -2.12 -9.94
C LEU A 278 20.18 -1.49 -8.93
N ILE A 279 21.34 -2.08 -8.71
CA ILE A 279 22.36 -1.57 -7.79
C ILE A 279 22.88 -0.21 -8.26
N ALA A 280 23.12 -0.04 -9.57
CA ALA A 280 23.51 1.26 -10.12
C ALA A 280 22.43 2.34 -9.92
N ALA A 281 21.14 2.00 -10.06
CA ALA A 281 20.04 2.93 -9.78
C ALA A 281 19.98 3.32 -8.29
N CYS A 282 20.23 2.36 -7.39
CA CYS A 282 20.31 2.64 -5.95
C CYS A 282 21.47 3.58 -5.62
N GLN A 283 22.64 3.41 -6.27
CA GLN A 283 23.78 4.30 -6.14
C GLN A 283 23.46 5.73 -6.63
N ARG A 284 22.74 5.86 -7.75
CA ARG A 284 22.28 7.18 -8.23
C ARG A 284 21.26 7.81 -7.27
N TYR A 285 20.36 7.02 -6.69
CA TYR A 285 19.36 7.50 -5.73
C TYR A 285 20.00 8.12 -4.48
N ILE A 286 21.06 7.49 -3.95
CA ILE A 286 21.80 8.01 -2.79
C ILE A 286 22.74 9.17 -3.15
N GLY A 287 23.33 9.16 -4.35
CA GLY A 287 24.41 10.07 -4.75
C GLY A 287 23.95 11.46 -5.20
N LYS A 288 22.66 11.77 -5.13
CA LYS A 288 22.10 12.98 -5.73
C LYS A 288 22.50 14.27 -4.97
N ASP A 289 23.03 15.21 -5.77
CA ASP A 289 23.08 16.68 -5.67
C ASP A 289 23.63 17.35 -4.41
N GLY A 290 24.96 17.50 -4.31
CA GLY A 290 25.69 18.73 -3.86
C GLY A 290 25.28 19.45 -2.56
N ASN A 291 24.28 18.95 -1.85
CA ASN A 291 23.60 19.38 -0.65
C ASN A 291 23.60 18.15 0.29
N GLU A 292 23.38 18.35 1.59
CA GLU A 292 23.21 17.22 2.52
C GLU A 292 21.94 16.41 2.20
N SER A 293 22.05 15.47 1.26
CA SER A 293 21.06 14.42 1.09
C SER A 293 21.00 13.61 2.39
N ALA A 294 19.79 13.43 2.93
CA ALA A 294 19.60 12.57 4.09
C ALA A 294 19.71 11.07 3.74
N ARG A 295 19.80 10.73 2.43
CA ARG A 295 19.83 9.38 1.88
C ARG A 295 21.22 8.76 2.05
N LYS A 296 21.59 8.44 3.29
CA LYS A 296 22.91 7.87 3.60
C LYS A 296 23.07 6.41 3.17
N HIS A 297 21.98 5.69 3.02
CA HIS A 297 21.97 4.29 2.66
C HIS A 297 20.60 3.91 2.09
N VAL A 298 20.56 2.82 1.32
CA VAL A 298 19.31 2.09 1.04
C VAL A 298 19.12 0.98 2.06
N THR A 299 17.88 0.54 2.26
CA THR A 299 17.61 -0.69 3.03
C THR A 299 17.42 -1.85 2.05
N ILE A 300 18.10 -2.96 2.28
CA ILE A 300 17.98 -4.18 1.49
C ILE A 300 17.08 -5.13 2.26
N GLU A 301 15.91 -5.44 1.70
CA GLU A 301 15.00 -6.44 2.23
C GLU A 301 15.33 -7.79 1.58
N TYR A 302 15.56 -8.81 2.41
CA TYR A 302 15.94 -10.15 1.96
C TYR A 302 15.12 -11.20 2.71
N VAL A 303 14.28 -11.94 1.99
CA VAL A 303 13.41 -12.96 2.59
C VAL A 303 14.22 -14.23 2.73
N MET A 304 14.13 -14.91 3.87
CA MET A 304 14.90 -16.11 4.18
C MET A 304 14.06 -17.35 3.87
N LEU A 305 14.29 -17.92 2.68
CA LEU A 305 13.60 -19.10 2.15
C LEU A 305 14.48 -20.33 2.33
N ASP A 306 13.96 -21.32 3.05
CA ASP A 306 14.70 -22.52 3.45
C ASP A 306 15.21 -23.31 2.23
N GLY A 307 16.53 -23.48 2.15
CA GLY A 307 17.19 -24.25 1.09
C GLY A 307 17.22 -23.58 -0.28
N VAL A 308 16.68 -22.36 -0.41
CA VAL A 308 16.55 -21.67 -1.71
C VAL A 308 17.57 -20.54 -1.82
N ASN A 309 17.52 -19.57 -0.90
CA ASN A 309 18.32 -18.34 -0.99
C ASN A 309 19.13 -18.06 0.29
N ASP A 310 19.25 -19.06 1.17
CA ASP A 310 19.79 -18.92 2.53
C ASP A 310 21.06 -19.75 2.78
N HIS A 311 21.65 -20.35 1.73
CA HIS A 311 22.95 -21.02 1.81
C HIS A 311 24.12 -20.05 2.09
N PRO A 312 25.21 -20.51 2.71
CA PRO A 312 26.38 -19.67 2.99
C PRO A 312 26.97 -18.96 1.76
N GLU A 313 26.95 -19.59 0.58
CA GLU A 313 27.42 -18.94 -0.65
C GLU A 313 26.62 -17.68 -1.00
N HIS A 314 25.32 -17.64 -0.72
CA HIS A 314 24.50 -16.47 -1.00
C HIS A 314 24.90 -15.28 -0.13
N ALA A 315 25.28 -15.50 1.14
CA ALA A 315 25.80 -14.43 1.99
C ALA A 315 27.10 -13.82 1.41
N GLN A 316 27.99 -14.67 0.89
CA GLN A 316 29.23 -14.22 0.23
C GLN A 316 28.95 -13.45 -1.06
N GLN A 317 28.00 -13.92 -1.88
CA GLN A 317 27.55 -13.21 -3.07
C GLN A 317 26.93 -11.85 -2.72
N MET A 318 26.15 -11.77 -1.64
CA MET A 318 25.56 -10.51 -1.16
C MET A 318 26.64 -9.49 -0.79
N ILE A 319 27.68 -9.91 -0.06
CA ILE A 319 28.82 -9.04 0.30
C ILE A 319 29.47 -8.47 -0.95
N LYS A 320 29.70 -9.31 -1.97
CA LYS A 320 30.29 -8.87 -3.25
C LYS A 320 29.37 -7.89 -3.98
N LEU A 321 28.08 -8.20 -4.06
CA LEU A 321 27.07 -7.41 -4.77
C LEU A 321 26.91 -6.01 -4.16
N LEU A 322 26.88 -5.92 -2.84
CA LEU A 322 26.60 -4.69 -2.10
C LEU A 322 27.84 -3.90 -1.69
N LYS A 323 29.05 -4.36 -2.04
CA LYS A 323 30.34 -3.78 -1.61
C LYS A 323 30.43 -2.27 -1.80
N ASN A 324 29.89 -1.74 -2.90
CA ASN A 324 29.95 -0.32 -3.26
C ASN A 324 28.60 0.40 -3.08
N LEU A 325 27.66 -0.19 -2.35
CA LEU A 325 26.35 0.39 -2.08
C LEU A 325 26.17 0.53 -0.56
N PRO A 326 26.27 1.77 -0.02
CA PRO A 326 25.88 2.07 1.35
C PRO A 326 24.50 1.51 1.65
N SER A 327 24.44 0.50 2.50
CA SER A 327 23.22 -0.26 2.73
C SER A 327 23.11 -0.78 4.16
N LYS A 328 21.86 -0.93 4.60
CA LYS A 328 21.49 -1.75 5.76
C LYS A 328 20.72 -2.96 5.25
N ILE A 329 20.93 -4.12 5.84
CA ILE A 329 20.30 -5.36 5.42
C ILE A 329 19.27 -5.78 6.47
N ASN A 330 18.05 -6.04 6.02
CA ASN A 330 16.95 -6.57 6.81
C ASN A 330 16.63 -7.98 6.32
N LEU A 331 17.00 -8.97 7.12
CA LEU A 331 16.60 -10.36 6.90
C LEU A 331 15.17 -10.54 7.41
N ILE A 332 14.29 -11.01 6.54
CA ILE A 332 12.88 -11.27 6.84
C ILE A 332 12.71 -12.79 6.92
N PRO A 333 12.48 -13.37 8.11
CA PRO A 333 12.04 -14.75 8.19
C PRO A 333 10.75 -14.92 7.39
N PHE A 334 10.71 -15.89 6.48
CA PHE A 334 9.53 -16.11 5.65
C PHE A 334 8.30 -16.48 6.51
N ASN A 335 7.16 -15.85 6.21
CA ASN A 335 5.88 -16.18 6.82
C ASN A 335 5.10 -17.03 5.81
N PRO A 336 4.85 -18.31 6.10
CA PRO A 336 4.15 -19.18 5.17
C PRO A 336 2.70 -18.71 4.99
N PHE A 337 2.15 -19.01 3.81
CA PHE A 337 0.73 -18.84 3.48
C PHE A 337 0.24 -20.12 2.80
N PRO A 338 -1.08 -20.36 2.73
CA PRO A 338 -1.63 -21.58 2.13
C PRO A 338 -1.04 -21.86 0.74
N HIS A 339 -0.49 -23.07 0.57
CA HIS A 339 0.11 -23.56 -0.68
C HIS A 339 1.40 -22.85 -1.13
N ALA A 340 2.04 -22.06 -0.27
CA ALA A 340 3.35 -21.49 -0.59
C ALA A 340 4.37 -22.60 -0.91
N PRO A 341 5.16 -22.48 -1.99
CA PRO A 341 6.13 -23.51 -2.38
C PRO A 341 7.44 -23.44 -1.58
N TYR A 342 7.52 -22.61 -0.53
CA TYR A 342 8.74 -22.31 0.21
C TYR A 342 8.56 -22.53 1.71
N GLY A 343 9.66 -22.89 2.37
CA GLY A 343 9.75 -23.00 3.83
C GLY A 343 10.43 -21.78 4.46
N ARG A 344 10.21 -21.60 5.76
CA ARG A 344 10.94 -20.61 6.57
C ARG A 344 12.30 -21.17 6.96
N SER A 345 13.38 -20.46 6.61
CA SER A 345 14.73 -20.84 7.04
C SER A 345 14.81 -21.02 8.56
N SER A 346 15.57 -22.04 8.99
CA SER A 346 15.80 -22.26 10.42
C SER A 346 16.48 -21.07 11.09
N ARG A 347 16.21 -20.86 12.38
CA ARG A 347 16.81 -19.77 13.16
C ARG A 347 18.34 -19.78 13.11
N ASN A 348 18.95 -20.97 13.17
CA ASN A 348 20.40 -21.12 13.10
C ASN A 348 20.97 -20.66 11.74
N ARG A 349 20.30 -21.00 10.62
CA ARG A 349 20.70 -20.52 9.29
C ARG A 349 20.59 -19.00 9.19
N ILE A 350 19.49 -18.42 9.66
CA ILE A 350 19.28 -16.96 9.64
C ILE A 350 20.35 -16.23 10.46
N ILE A 351 20.64 -16.70 11.67
CA ILE A 351 21.68 -16.11 12.52
C ILE A 351 23.07 -16.26 11.88
N SER A 352 23.38 -17.42 11.30
CA SER A 352 24.65 -17.62 10.60
C SER A 352 24.79 -16.67 9.42
N PHE A 353 23.74 -16.51 8.60
CA PHE A 353 23.72 -15.59 7.46
C PHE A 353 23.93 -14.15 7.93
N GLN A 354 23.18 -13.73 8.95
CA GLN A 354 23.31 -12.40 9.58
C GLN A 354 24.75 -12.17 10.08
N LYS A 355 25.34 -13.15 10.77
CA LYS A 355 26.70 -13.07 11.31
C LYS A 355 27.71 -12.85 10.17
N THR A 356 27.63 -13.63 9.10
CA THR A 356 28.52 -13.48 7.94
C THR A 356 28.46 -12.07 7.34
N LEU A 357 27.26 -11.50 7.19
CA LEU A 357 27.09 -10.13 6.69
C LEU A 357 27.62 -9.08 7.68
N SER A 358 27.40 -9.30 8.98
CA SER A 358 27.82 -8.38 10.04
C SER A 358 29.35 -8.37 10.20
N ASP A 359 29.99 -9.54 10.14
CA ASP A 359 31.45 -9.69 10.16
C ASP A 359 32.11 -9.00 8.95
N ALA A 360 31.41 -8.92 7.82
CA ALA A 360 31.84 -8.18 6.63
C ALA A 360 31.59 -6.66 6.71
N GLY A 361 31.04 -6.15 7.83
CA GLY A 361 30.85 -4.73 8.10
C GLY A 361 29.47 -4.17 7.76
N PHE A 362 28.50 -4.99 7.31
CA PHE A 362 27.14 -4.53 7.08
C PHE A 362 26.33 -4.43 8.37
N VAL A 363 25.48 -3.41 8.48
CA VAL A 363 24.43 -3.41 9.51
C VAL A 363 23.34 -4.38 9.07
N CYS A 364 23.32 -5.58 9.65
CA CYS A 364 22.36 -6.63 9.34
C CYS A 364 21.42 -6.89 10.52
N THR A 365 20.12 -6.71 10.32
CA THR A 365 19.09 -6.99 11.34
C THR A 365 18.17 -8.11 10.90
N ILE A 366 17.54 -8.79 11.86
CA ILE A 366 16.51 -9.79 11.61
C ILE A 366 15.17 -9.17 12.02
N ARG A 367 14.24 -9.08 11.06
CA ARG A 367 12.90 -8.52 11.31
C ARG A 367 12.12 -9.43 12.25
N GLN A 368 11.55 -8.85 13.29
CA GLN A 368 10.62 -9.56 14.17
C GLN A 368 9.30 -9.78 13.45
N THR A 369 8.78 -11.01 13.47
CA THR A 369 7.42 -11.32 13.04
C THR A 369 6.44 -10.62 14.01
N ARG A 370 5.43 -9.94 13.47
CA ARG A 370 4.39 -9.21 14.21
C ARG A 370 3.04 -9.48 13.56
N GLY A 371 1.98 -9.61 14.36
CA GLY A 371 0.61 -9.80 13.88
C GLY A 371 0.35 -11.11 13.12
N ASP A 372 1.12 -12.17 13.39
CA ASP A 372 0.92 -13.49 12.75
C ASP A 372 -0.42 -14.12 13.21
N ASP A 373 -0.90 -13.79 14.40
CA ASP A 373 -2.19 -14.21 14.95
C ASP A 373 -3.40 -13.65 14.19
N ILE A 374 -3.20 -12.63 13.35
CA ILE A 374 -4.25 -11.96 12.57
C ILE A 374 -3.90 -11.88 11.07
N ASP A 375 -2.99 -12.74 10.59
CA ASP A 375 -2.50 -12.76 9.21
C ASP A 375 -2.06 -11.36 8.71
N ALA A 376 -1.33 -10.62 9.55
CA ALA A 376 -0.86 -9.26 9.27
C ALA A 376 0.65 -9.19 9.01
N ALA A 377 1.34 -10.33 8.98
CA ALA A 377 2.78 -10.33 8.72
C ALA A 377 3.07 -10.02 7.23
N CYS A 378 4.27 -9.53 6.96
CA CYS A 378 4.68 -9.16 5.60
C CYS A 378 4.53 -10.36 4.64
N GLY A 379 3.87 -10.12 3.50
CA GLY A 379 3.63 -11.13 2.47
C GLY A 379 2.38 -11.99 2.66
N GLN A 380 1.67 -11.87 3.79
CA GLN A 380 0.42 -12.59 4.07
C GLN A 380 -0.84 -11.80 3.71
N LEU A 381 -0.73 -10.51 3.37
CA LEU A 381 -1.88 -9.68 3.01
C LEU A 381 -2.59 -10.25 1.79
N VAL A 382 -3.79 -10.78 2.00
CA VAL A 382 -4.56 -11.41 0.94
C VAL A 382 -5.50 -10.37 0.33
N GLY A 383 -6.33 -9.70 1.13
CA GLY A 383 -7.42 -8.90 0.58
C GLY A 383 -8.36 -9.76 -0.28
N GLN A 384 -9.09 -9.10 -1.18
CA GLN A 384 -9.89 -9.74 -2.23
C GLN A 384 -9.63 -8.97 -3.52
N VAL A 385 -9.17 -9.70 -4.54
CA VAL A 385 -8.79 -9.15 -5.84
C VAL A 385 -9.63 -9.81 -6.92
N ALA A 386 -10.44 -9.03 -7.64
CA ALA A 386 -11.05 -9.47 -8.89
C ALA A 386 -9.98 -9.50 -9.99
N ASP A 387 -9.22 -10.60 -10.03
CA ASP A 387 -8.04 -10.76 -10.89
C ASP A 387 -8.34 -10.58 -12.39
N ARG A 388 -7.64 -9.64 -13.03
CA ARG A 388 -7.68 -9.43 -14.49
C ARG A 388 -6.56 -10.14 -15.25
N THR A 389 -5.60 -10.74 -14.54
CA THR A 389 -4.41 -11.38 -15.10
C THR A 389 -4.52 -12.90 -15.25
N ARG A 390 -5.64 -13.50 -14.82
CA ARG A 390 -5.89 -14.96 -14.78
C ARG A 390 -4.89 -15.76 -13.92
N ARG A 391 -4.04 -15.09 -13.14
CA ARG A 391 -3.02 -15.72 -12.27
C ARG A 391 -3.67 -16.47 -11.11
N ALA A 392 -4.72 -15.91 -10.51
CA ALA A 392 -5.45 -16.57 -9.43
C ALA A 392 -6.08 -17.90 -9.91
N GLU A 393 -6.62 -17.91 -11.14
CA GLU A 393 -7.19 -19.11 -11.75
C GLU A 393 -6.11 -20.16 -12.06
N GLN A 394 -4.99 -19.75 -12.66
CA GLN A 394 -3.86 -20.64 -12.94
C GLN A 394 -3.26 -21.24 -11.67
N TRP A 395 -3.14 -20.44 -10.61
CA TRP A 395 -2.67 -20.91 -9.31
C TRP A 395 -3.61 -21.95 -8.71
N LYS A 396 -4.92 -21.68 -8.70
CA LYS A 396 -5.93 -22.65 -8.23
C LYS A 396 -5.86 -23.97 -9.00
N LYS A 397 -5.69 -23.92 -10.33
CA LYS A 397 -5.50 -25.12 -11.17
C LYS A 397 -4.23 -25.89 -10.78
N LYS A 398 -3.11 -25.19 -10.56
CA LYS A 398 -1.84 -25.82 -10.14
C LYS A 398 -1.95 -26.48 -8.77
N VAL A 399 -2.60 -25.83 -7.81
CA VAL A 399 -2.84 -26.39 -6.46
C VAL A 399 -3.78 -27.60 -6.53
N ALA A 400 -4.86 -27.54 -7.31
CA ALA A 400 -5.78 -28.66 -7.49
C ALA A 400 -5.06 -29.88 -8.08
N ALA A 401 -4.25 -29.69 -9.11
CA ALA A 401 -3.45 -30.74 -9.71
C ALA A 401 -2.44 -31.36 -8.71
N GLN A 402 -1.79 -30.56 -7.86
CA GLN A 402 -0.90 -31.08 -6.82
C GLN A 402 -1.65 -31.89 -5.75
N ASN A 403 -2.84 -31.44 -5.34
CA ASN A 403 -3.66 -32.16 -4.36
C ASN A 403 -4.23 -33.48 -4.92
N GLU A 404 -4.56 -33.53 -6.22
CA GLU A 404 -4.96 -34.78 -6.90
C GLU A 404 -3.81 -35.79 -6.96
N ILE A 405 -2.59 -35.34 -7.26
CA ILE A 405 -1.39 -36.19 -7.26
C ILE A 405 -1.14 -36.78 -5.87
N ILE A 406 -1.23 -35.97 -4.80
CA ILE A 406 -1.05 -36.43 -3.42
C ILE A 406 -2.15 -37.42 -3.00
N ARG A 407 -3.40 -37.19 -3.40
CA ARG A 407 -4.52 -38.12 -3.12
C ARG A 407 -4.43 -39.43 -3.89
N SER A 408 -3.80 -39.44 -5.06
CA SER A 408 -3.60 -40.65 -5.87
C SER A 408 -2.42 -41.52 -5.40
N GLN A 409 -1.58 -41.01 -4.50
CA GLN A 409 -0.42 -41.70 -3.93
C GLN A 409 -0.59 -42.09 -2.45
N GLY A 410 -1.81 -41.95 -1.90
CA GLY A 410 -2.16 -42.29 -0.52
C GLY A 410 -2.89 -43.61 -0.39
#